data_AF-A0A645HVY0-F1
#
_entry.id   AF-A0A645HVY0-F1
#
_cell.length_a   1.000
_cell.length_b   1.000
_cell.length_c   1.000
_cell.angle_alpha   90.00
_cell.angle_beta   90.00
_cell.angle_gamma   90.00
#
_symmetry.space_group_name_H-M   'P 1'
#
loop_
_entity.id
_entity.type
_entity.pdbx_description
1 polymer ?
#
loop_
_entity_poly.entity_id
_entity_poly.type
_entity_poly.pdbx_seq_one_letter_code
_entity_poly.pdbx_strand_id
1 'polypeptide(L)'
;MGSHVSAIPNHQTHRKASMKMRGDVAMAGNLGYELDVTTLSEAEKQEMKEQISFYKEHRKLVQYGVFHRILSPFETQNEAAWIFVSPEQDEALYFYYRVLDRANLKKKKVLFKGLDSAKYYNVSGYEGVIGGDELMNRGLYLKDALQGDYQSVCLVLKEAQSV
;
A
#
# COMPACT_ATOMS: atom_id res chain seq x y z
N MET A 1 -3.08 -15.56 -4.59
CA MET A 1 -1.60 -15.67 -4.68
C MET A 1 -1.07 -15.68 -3.27
N GLY A 2 -0.43 -16.75 -2.79
CA GLY A 2 0.20 -16.75 -1.45
C GLY A 2 1.36 -15.76 -1.40
N SER A 3 1.40 -14.90 -0.37
CA SER A 3 2.47 -13.90 -0.21
C SER A 3 2.77 -13.71 1.27
N HIS A 4 3.99 -14.07 1.69
CA HIS A 4 4.35 -14.17 3.09
C HIS A 4 5.42 -13.15 3.49
N VAL A 5 5.27 -12.59 4.69
CA VAL A 5 6.34 -11.83 5.35
C VAL A 5 7.37 -12.82 5.87
N SER A 6 8.61 -12.73 5.39
CA SER A 6 9.73 -13.60 5.78
C SER A 6 10.77 -12.88 6.64
N ALA A 7 11.71 -13.61 7.23
CA ALA A 7 12.85 -13.06 7.96
C ALA A 7 13.77 -12.17 7.09
N ILE A 8 14.56 -11.32 7.74
CA ILE A 8 15.64 -10.53 7.11
C ILE A 8 17.01 -10.79 7.78
N PRO A 9 18.13 -10.74 7.04
CA PRO A 9 18.24 -10.59 5.58
C PRO A 9 17.48 -11.70 4.84
N ASN A 10 16.83 -11.36 3.74
CA ASN A 10 16.03 -12.32 2.97
C ASN A 10 16.89 -13.54 2.60
N HIS A 11 16.40 -14.76 2.81
CA HIS A 11 17.22 -15.97 2.65
C HIS A 11 17.65 -16.26 1.21
N GLN A 12 16.92 -15.76 0.21
CA GLN A 12 17.22 -16.02 -1.20
C GLN A 12 18.16 -14.98 -1.81
N THR A 13 18.06 -13.73 -1.35
CA THR A 13 18.72 -12.57 -1.99
C THR A 13 19.59 -11.75 -1.04
N HIS A 14 19.53 -12.03 0.27
CA HIS A 14 20.19 -11.28 1.34
C HIS A 14 19.81 -9.80 1.44
N ARG A 15 18.76 -9.36 0.72
CA ARG A 15 18.21 -8.01 0.83
C ARG A 15 17.60 -7.78 2.21
N LYS A 16 17.76 -6.57 2.74
CA LYS A 16 17.08 -6.10 3.96
C LYS A 16 15.95 -5.15 3.57
N ALA A 17 14.78 -5.34 4.15
CA ALA A 17 13.63 -4.46 4.01
C ALA A 17 12.85 -4.43 5.34
N SER A 18 12.27 -3.28 5.69
CA SER A 18 11.53 -3.12 6.93
C SER A 18 10.37 -4.10 7.05
N MET A 19 9.91 -4.35 8.27
CA MET A 19 8.70 -5.15 8.52
C MET A 19 7.49 -4.54 7.80
N LYS A 20 7.40 -3.20 7.77
CA LYS A 20 6.37 -2.46 7.05
C LYS A 20 6.38 -2.76 5.56
N MET A 21 7.54 -2.62 4.92
CA MET A 21 7.67 -2.87 3.48
C MET A 21 7.31 -4.31 3.12
N ARG A 22 7.80 -5.29 3.90
CA ARG A 22 7.45 -6.71 3.69
C ARG A 22 5.96 -6.95 3.91
N GLY A 23 5.37 -6.36 4.95
CA GLY A 23 3.94 -6.45 5.26
C GLY A 23 3.07 -5.89 4.14
N ASP A 24 3.34 -4.65 3.70
CA ASP A 24 2.57 -4.00 2.63
C ASP A 24 2.62 -4.82 1.32
N VAL A 25 3.79 -5.34 0.94
CA VAL A 25 3.94 -6.21 -0.23
C VAL A 25 3.18 -7.53 -0.05
N ALA A 26 3.24 -8.15 1.13
CA ALA A 26 2.55 -9.41 1.41
C ALA A 26 1.03 -9.26 1.45
N MET A 27 0.53 -8.12 1.95
CA MET A 27 -0.89 -7.79 2.01
C MET A 27 -1.52 -7.56 0.63
N ALA A 28 -0.74 -7.39 -0.43
CA ALA A 28 -1.25 -7.38 -1.80
C ALA A 28 -1.53 -8.77 -2.38
N GLY A 29 -1.41 -9.82 -1.58
CA GLY A 29 -1.82 -11.18 -1.90
C GLY A 29 -2.60 -11.81 -0.74
N ASN A 30 -2.53 -13.14 -0.64
CA ASN A 30 -3.01 -13.89 0.52
C ASN A 30 -1.91 -13.83 1.59
N LEU A 31 -2.06 -12.90 2.54
CA LEU A 31 -1.08 -12.64 3.59
C LEU A 31 -0.81 -13.90 4.43
N GLY A 32 0.47 -14.14 4.70
CA GLY A 32 0.95 -15.07 5.72
C GLY A 32 2.28 -14.59 6.32
N TYR A 33 2.78 -15.36 7.30
CA TYR A 33 4.08 -15.12 7.92
C TYR A 33 4.90 -16.41 7.87
N GLU A 34 6.17 -16.29 7.48
CA GLU A 34 7.09 -17.42 7.31
C GLU A 34 8.46 -17.05 7.86
N LEU A 35 8.51 -16.94 9.19
CA LEU A 35 9.68 -16.60 10.00
C LEU A 35 9.49 -17.11 11.44
N ASP A 36 10.58 -17.21 12.20
CA ASP A 36 10.51 -17.59 13.62
C ASP A 36 10.02 -16.40 14.48
N VAL A 37 8.75 -16.44 14.87
CA VAL A 37 8.10 -15.38 15.65
C VAL A 37 8.69 -15.22 17.05
N THR A 38 9.40 -16.22 17.58
CA THR A 38 10.03 -16.16 18.90
C THR A 38 11.26 -15.23 18.92
N THR A 39 11.83 -14.98 17.74
CA THR A 39 13.02 -14.13 17.57
C THR A 39 12.69 -12.66 17.34
N LEU A 40 11.41 -12.33 17.11
CA LEU A 40 10.99 -10.96 16.87
C LEU A 40 11.08 -10.10 18.13
N SER A 41 11.49 -8.85 17.95
CA SER A 41 11.36 -7.83 18.98
C SER A 41 9.88 -7.54 19.31
N GLU A 42 9.62 -6.98 20.49
CA GLU A 42 8.25 -6.59 20.86
C GLU A 42 7.64 -5.56 19.90
N ALA A 43 8.46 -4.66 19.35
CA ALA A 43 8.02 -3.72 18.33
C ALA A 43 7.60 -4.43 17.03
N GLU A 44 8.37 -5.40 16.54
CA GLU A 44 8.01 -6.18 15.35
C GLU A 44 6.79 -7.06 15.57
N LYS A 45 6.61 -7.63 16.77
CA LYS A 45 5.39 -8.37 17.14
C LYS A 45 4.18 -7.45 17.16
N GLN A 46 4.32 -6.22 17.65
CA GLN A 46 3.24 -5.25 17.65
C GLN A 46 2.86 -4.87 16.22
N GLU A 47 3.85 -4.59 15.37
CA GLU A 47 3.63 -4.30 13.96
C GLU A 47 2.97 -5.48 13.21
N MET A 48 3.38 -6.72 13.50
CA MET A 48 2.73 -7.93 12.99
C MET A 48 1.25 -8.00 13.39
N LYS A 49 0.92 -7.72 14.66
CA LYS A 49 -0.47 -7.73 15.13
C LYS A 49 -1.32 -6.69 14.40
N GLU A 50 -0.77 -5.49 14.19
CA GLU A 50 -1.42 -4.42 13.45
C GLU A 50 -1.65 -4.80 11.99
N GLN A 51 -0.64 -5.36 11.32
CA GLN A 51 -0.76 -5.88 9.94
C GLN A 51 -1.83 -6.97 9.83
N ILE A 52 -1.89 -7.91 10.79
CA ILE A 52 -2.92 -8.95 10.80
C ILE A 52 -4.31 -8.36 10.99
N SER A 53 -4.47 -7.39 11.89
CA SER A 53 -5.75 -6.72 12.14
C SER A 53 -6.22 -5.97 10.89
N PHE A 54 -5.33 -5.17 10.31
CA PHE A 54 -5.57 -4.42 9.08
C PHE A 54 -5.94 -5.33 7.92
N TYR A 55 -5.17 -6.41 7.70
CA TYR A 55 -5.47 -7.36 6.64
C TYR A 55 -6.82 -8.05 6.86
N LYS A 56 -7.19 -8.39 8.10
CA LYS A 56 -8.52 -8.97 8.37
C LYS A 56 -9.66 -8.01 8.06
N GLU A 57 -9.50 -6.71 8.31
CA GLU A 57 -10.46 -5.67 7.93
C GLU A 57 -10.62 -5.61 6.39
N HIS A 58 -9.51 -5.57 5.65
CA HIS A 58 -9.55 -5.29 4.20
C HIS A 58 -9.37 -6.52 3.28
N ARG A 59 -9.20 -7.74 3.80
CA ARG A 59 -8.88 -8.94 2.98
C ARG A 59 -9.91 -9.23 1.89
N LYS A 60 -11.19 -8.93 2.14
CA LYS A 60 -12.24 -9.17 1.13
C LYS A 60 -11.98 -8.28 -0.10
N LEU A 61 -11.60 -7.03 0.12
CA LEU A 61 -11.23 -6.08 -0.92
C LEU A 61 -9.96 -6.55 -1.67
N VAL A 62 -8.93 -6.97 -0.96
CA VAL A 62 -7.69 -7.49 -1.59
C VAL A 62 -7.96 -8.75 -2.44
N GLN A 63 -8.76 -9.68 -1.93
CA GLN A 63 -8.97 -10.98 -2.55
C GLN A 63 -9.98 -10.96 -3.71
N TYR A 64 -10.98 -10.07 -3.64
CA TYR A 64 -12.13 -10.08 -4.55
C TYR A 64 -12.44 -8.73 -5.19
N GLY A 65 -11.76 -7.65 -4.81
CA GLY A 65 -11.90 -6.34 -5.43
C GLY A 65 -11.31 -6.30 -6.84
N VAL A 66 -11.66 -5.24 -7.58
CA VAL A 66 -11.10 -4.98 -8.90
C VAL A 66 -9.66 -4.48 -8.75
N PHE A 67 -8.72 -5.25 -9.28
CA PHE A 67 -7.29 -4.95 -9.21
C PHE A 67 -6.81 -4.12 -10.41
N HIS A 68 -6.20 -2.97 -10.13
CA HIS A 68 -5.56 -2.13 -11.15
C HIS A 68 -4.07 -1.95 -10.86
N ARG A 69 -3.24 -2.23 -11.87
CA ARG A 69 -1.84 -1.80 -11.88
C ARG A 69 -1.75 -0.32 -12.23
N ILE A 70 -0.99 0.42 -11.44
CA ILE A 70 -0.81 1.87 -11.59
C ILE A 70 0.59 2.18 -12.12
N LEU A 71 1.63 1.68 -11.43
CA LEU A 71 3.03 1.82 -11.86
C LEU A 71 3.66 0.44 -11.98
N SER A 72 4.39 0.24 -13.08
CA SER A 72 5.21 -0.95 -13.30
C SER A 72 6.65 -0.68 -12.84
N PRO A 73 7.24 -1.52 -11.98
CA PRO A 73 8.63 -1.37 -11.59
C PRO A 73 9.61 -1.57 -12.76
N PHE A 74 9.17 -2.18 -13.86
CA PHE A 74 9.99 -2.35 -15.07
C PHE A 74 9.99 -1.10 -15.95
N GLU A 75 8.90 -0.35 -15.96
CA GLU A 75 8.78 0.89 -16.74
C GLU A 75 9.38 2.07 -15.98
N THR A 76 9.10 2.17 -14.68
CA THR A 76 9.66 3.22 -13.82
C THR A 76 11.09 2.93 -13.38
N GLN A 77 11.53 1.67 -13.50
CA GLN A 77 12.81 1.13 -13.03
C GLN A 77 13.04 1.21 -11.52
N ASN A 78 12.05 1.65 -10.72
CA ASN A 78 12.26 1.87 -9.28
C ASN A 78 10.99 1.89 -8.43
N GLU A 79 9.81 2.04 -9.04
CA GLU A 79 8.56 2.28 -8.34
C GLU A 79 7.46 1.34 -8.83
N ALA A 80 6.70 0.78 -7.90
CA ALA A 80 5.51 0.01 -8.21
C ALA A 80 4.32 0.61 -7.48
N ALA A 81 3.14 0.50 -8.07
CA ALA A 81 1.91 0.86 -7.39
C ALA A 81 0.72 0.11 -7.98
N TRP A 82 -0.23 -0.22 -7.12
CA TRP A 82 -1.48 -0.85 -7.50
C TRP A 82 -2.58 -0.47 -6.52
N ILE A 83 -3.83 -0.69 -6.94
CA ILE A 83 -5.02 -0.43 -6.14
C ILE A 83 -6.01 -1.57 -6.30
N PHE A 84 -6.69 -1.90 -5.20
CA PHE A 84 -7.87 -2.75 -5.17
C PHE A 84 -9.08 -1.86 -4.91
N VAL A 85 -10.13 -1.97 -5.72
CA VAL A 85 -11.36 -1.18 -5.56
C VAL A 85 -12.55 -2.12 -5.36
N SER A 86 -13.46 -1.79 -4.44
CA SER A 86 -14.70 -2.55 -4.27
C SER A 86 -15.56 -2.46 -5.55
N PRO A 87 -16.40 -3.47 -5.84
CA PRO A 87 -17.33 -3.40 -6.98
C PRO A 87 -18.24 -2.17 -6.95
N GLU A 88 -18.64 -1.74 -5.76
CA GLU A 88 -19.48 -0.56 -5.51
C GLU A 88 -18.69 0.76 -5.56
N GLN A 89 -17.37 0.69 -5.72
CA GLN A 89 -16.44 1.82 -5.75
C GLN A 89 -16.56 2.72 -4.50
N ASP A 90 -16.94 2.15 -3.37
CA ASP A 90 -17.10 2.82 -2.07
C ASP A 90 -15.89 2.63 -1.13
N GLU A 91 -15.02 1.68 -1.44
CA GLU A 91 -13.78 1.42 -0.72
C GLU A 91 -12.65 1.11 -1.71
N ALA A 92 -11.45 1.64 -1.45
CA ALA A 92 -10.26 1.24 -2.18
C ALA A 92 -9.02 1.18 -1.30
N LEU A 93 -8.09 0.30 -1.67
CA LEU A 93 -6.83 0.07 -0.99
C LEU A 93 -5.67 0.25 -1.97
N TYR A 94 -4.96 1.36 -1.82
CA TYR A 94 -3.86 1.75 -2.70
C TYR A 94 -2.53 1.43 -2.06
N PHE A 95 -1.63 0.82 -2.82
CA PHE A 95 -0.26 0.58 -2.40
C PHE A 95 0.72 1.26 -3.35
N TYR A 96 1.72 1.93 -2.77
CA TYR A 96 2.89 2.45 -3.47
C TYR A 96 4.17 1.89 -2.84
N TYR A 97 5.15 1.62 -3.69
CA TYR A 97 6.44 1.08 -3.30
C TYR A 97 7.55 1.81 -4.05
N ARG A 98 8.63 2.13 -3.33
CA ARG A 98 9.89 2.63 -3.88
C ARG A 98 11.03 1.73 -3.48
N VAL A 99 11.79 1.25 -4.47
CA VAL A 99 12.89 0.29 -4.27
C VAL A 99 14.14 1.00 -3.75
N LEU A 100 14.66 1.98 -4.50
CA LEU A 100 15.88 2.72 -4.14
C LEU A 100 15.57 4.18 -3.85
N ASP A 101 16.18 4.71 -2.79
CA ASP A 101 16.23 6.14 -2.53
C ASP A 101 17.25 6.83 -3.42
N ARG A 102 17.07 8.15 -3.59
CA ARG A 102 18.03 9.00 -4.30
C ARG A 102 18.12 10.36 -3.64
N ALA A 103 19.27 11.00 -3.76
CA ALA A 103 19.43 12.37 -3.30
C ALA A 103 18.50 13.32 -4.06
N ASN A 104 17.93 14.29 -3.34
CA ASN A 104 17.12 15.38 -3.90
C ASN A 104 15.92 14.91 -4.75
N LEU A 105 15.22 13.87 -4.29
CA LEU A 105 13.99 13.43 -4.93
C LEU A 105 12.88 14.49 -4.84
N LYS A 106 12.17 14.67 -5.95
CA LYS A 106 10.94 15.47 -5.96
C LYS A 106 9.86 14.76 -5.13
N LYS A 107 8.93 15.55 -4.57
CA LYS A 107 7.73 15.00 -3.93
C LYS A 107 7.00 14.07 -4.89
N LYS A 108 6.68 12.86 -4.43
CA LYS A 108 6.01 11.87 -5.26
C LYS A 108 4.53 12.20 -5.37
N LYS A 109 4.05 12.32 -6.60
CA LYS A 109 2.64 12.41 -6.96
C LYS A 109 2.16 11.06 -7.48
N VAL A 110 1.03 10.59 -6.98
CA VAL A 110 0.41 9.32 -7.36
C VAL A 110 -0.98 9.56 -7.97
N LEU A 111 -1.34 8.74 -8.95
CA LEU A 111 -2.65 8.73 -9.60
C LEU A 111 -3.40 7.45 -9.22
N PHE A 112 -4.72 7.53 -9.25
CA PHE A 112 -5.61 6.41 -8.91
C PHE A 112 -6.31 5.89 -10.17
N LYS A 113 -6.90 4.69 -10.08
CA LYS A 113 -7.73 4.09 -11.15
C LYS A 113 -8.88 3.33 -10.53
N GLY A 114 -9.98 3.23 -11.27
CA GLY A 114 -11.14 2.40 -10.90
C GLY A 114 -12.09 3.05 -9.90
N LEU A 115 -11.87 4.30 -9.51
CA LEU A 115 -12.79 5.04 -8.65
C LEU A 115 -13.98 5.57 -9.45
N ASP A 116 -15.07 5.92 -8.76
CA ASP A 116 -16.21 6.59 -9.37
C ASP A 116 -15.94 8.10 -9.45
N SER A 117 -16.04 8.67 -10.65
CA SER A 117 -15.81 10.10 -10.88
C SER A 117 -16.83 11.01 -10.22
N ALA A 118 -18.02 10.51 -9.88
CA ALA A 118 -19.08 11.27 -9.22
C ALA A 118 -19.01 11.18 -7.69
N LYS A 119 -18.20 10.29 -7.12
CA LYS A 119 -18.04 10.08 -5.68
C LYS A 119 -16.93 10.92 -5.10
N TYR A 120 -17.00 11.12 -3.79
CA TYR A 120 -15.97 11.77 -2.97
C TYR A 120 -15.41 10.76 -1.98
N TYR A 121 -14.11 10.84 -1.72
CA TYR A 121 -13.42 9.88 -0.87
C TYR A 121 -12.66 10.57 0.25
N ASN A 122 -12.76 10.00 1.45
CA ASN A 122 -11.80 10.23 2.52
C ASN A 122 -10.57 9.37 2.25
N VAL A 123 -9.39 10.00 2.15
CA VAL A 123 -8.11 9.29 1.95
C VAL A 123 -7.35 9.28 3.27
N SER A 124 -7.00 8.10 3.78
CA SER A 124 -6.30 7.95 5.05
C SER A 124 -5.04 8.81 5.12
N GLY A 125 -4.93 9.62 6.17
CA GLY A 125 -3.81 10.53 6.36
C GLY A 125 -3.97 11.88 5.65
N TYR A 126 -5.01 12.12 4.86
CA TYR A 126 -5.30 13.40 4.22
C TYR A 126 -6.52 14.07 4.86
N GLU A 127 -6.53 15.40 4.84
CA GLU A 127 -7.64 16.18 5.37
C GLU A 127 -8.63 16.49 4.25
N GLY A 128 -9.92 16.47 4.58
CA GLY A 128 -11.00 16.73 3.64
C GLY A 128 -11.37 15.54 2.76
N VAL A 129 -12.32 15.79 1.87
CA VAL A 129 -12.81 14.82 0.89
C VAL A 129 -12.30 15.21 -0.50
N ILE A 130 -11.96 14.22 -1.33
CA ILE A 130 -11.40 14.44 -2.66
C ILE A 130 -12.27 13.71 -3.68
N GLY A 131 -12.61 14.39 -4.78
CA GLY A 131 -13.38 13.78 -5.87
C GLY A 131 -12.64 12.59 -6.49
N GLY A 132 -13.37 11.53 -6.86
CA GLY A 132 -12.79 10.38 -7.54
C GLY A 132 -12.19 10.77 -8.90
N ASP A 133 -12.79 11.73 -9.59
CA ASP A 133 -12.26 12.36 -10.79
C ASP A 133 -10.94 13.09 -10.52
N GLU A 134 -10.84 13.84 -9.42
CA GLU A 134 -9.61 14.50 -9.01
C GLU A 134 -8.51 13.49 -8.68
N LEU A 135 -8.81 12.43 -7.93
CA LEU A 135 -7.84 11.38 -7.62
C LEU A 135 -7.33 10.68 -8.89
N MET A 136 -8.20 10.44 -9.88
CA MET A 136 -7.81 9.76 -11.11
C MET A 136 -7.07 10.67 -12.12
N ASN A 137 -7.44 11.95 -12.22
CA ASN A 137 -6.88 12.86 -13.24
C ASN A 137 -5.80 13.79 -12.68
N ARG A 138 -6.04 14.33 -11.47
CA ARG A 138 -5.09 15.20 -10.79
C ARG A 138 -4.19 14.43 -9.86
N GLY A 139 -4.62 13.35 -9.22
CA GLY A 139 -3.80 12.60 -8.28
C GLY A 139 -3.45 13.39 -7.02
N LEU A 140 -2.55 12.83 -6.22
CA LEU A 140 -2.26 13.32 -4.88
C LEU A 140 -0.77 13.17 -4.54
N TYR A 141 -0.22 14.14 -3.81
CA TYR A 141 1.17 14.08 -3.34
C TYR A 141 1.27 13.29 -2.06
N LEU A 142 2.15 12.28 -2.03
CA LEU A 142 2.43 11.52 -0.81
C LEU A 142 2.94 12.47 0.29
N LYS A 143 2.26 12.49 1.45
CA LYS A 143 2.62 13.29 2.62
C LYS A 143 3.95 12.86 3.23
N ASP A 144 4.14 11.54 3.33
CA ASP A 144 5.29 10.99 4.02
C ASP A 144 6.57 11.24 3.22
N ALA A 145 7.56 11.83 3.90
CA ALA A 145 8.92 11.85 3.40
C ALA A 145 9.46 10.42 3.49
N LEU A 146 9.38 9.69 2.38
CA LEU A 146 9.98 8.36 2.28
C LEU A 146 11.51 8.53 2.34
N GLN A 147 12.10 8.03 3.42
CA GLN A 147 13.55 8.10 3.65
C GLN A 147 14.14 6.71 3.59
N GLY A 148 15.25 6.57 2.86
CA GLY A 148 15.94 5.31 2.66
C GLY A 148 15.30 4.42 1.59
N ASP A 149 15.98 3.31 1.33
CA ASP A 149 15.56 2.29 0.38
C ASP A 149 14.32 1.53 0.88
N TYR A 150 13.63 0.88 -0.04
CA TYR A 150 12.53 -0.06 0.23
C TYR A 150 11.44 0.54 1.12
N GLN A 151 10.83 1.63 0.66
CA GLN A 151 9.76 2.32 1.36
C GLN A 151 8.41 2.05 0.70
N SER A 152 7.37 1.94 1.52
CA SER A 152 6.00 1.70 1.08
C SER A 152 5.01 2.65 1.72
N VAL A 153 3.92 2.93 1.00
CA VAL A 153 2.75 3.65 1.50
C VAL A 153 1.52 2.82 1.17
N CYS A 154 0.64 2.69 2.16
CA CYS A 154 -0.69 2.12 1.99
C CYS A 154 -1.71 3.22 2.29
N LEU A 155 -2.64 3.47 1.36
CA LEU A 155 -3.73 4.43 1.54
C LEU A 155 -5.06 3.70 1.48
N VAL A 156 -5.90 3.93 2.48
CA VAL A 156 -7.29 3.48 2.51
C VAL A 156 -8.17 4.63 2.04
N LEU A 157 -9.04 4.34 1.07
CA LEU A 157 -10.03 5.27 0.55
C LEU A 157 -11.41 4.73 0.94
N LYS A 158 -12.24 5.56 1.56
CA LYS A 158 -13.64 5.24 1.84
C LYS A 158 -14.52 6.36 1.29
N GLU A 159 -15.61 6.02 0.64
CA GLU A 159 -16.62 6.98 0.17
C GLU A 159 -17.05 7.86 1.33
N ALA A 160 -17.02 9.16 1.10
CA ALA A 160 -17.53 10.14 2.05
C ALA A 160 -19.05 10.09 1.99
N GLN A 161 -19.71 9.88 3.13
CA GLN A 161 -21.15 10.06 3.22
C GLN A 161 -21.47 11.52 2.90
N SER A 162 -22.48 11.75 2.05
CA SER A 162 -22.99 13.08 1.75
C SER A 162 -23.35 13.79 3.05
N VAL A 163 -22.82 15.00 3.26
CA VAL A 163 -23.28 15.91 4.32
C VAL A 163 -24.69 16.40 3.99
#